data_AF-X0UBF9-F1
#
_entry.id   AF-X0UBF9-F1
#
_cell.length_a   1.000
_cell.length_b   1.000
_cell.length_c   1.000
_cell.angle_alpha   90.00
_cell.angle_beta   90.00
_cell.angle_gamma   90.00
#
_symmetry.space_group_name_H-M   'P 1'
#
loop_
_entity.id
_entity.type
_entity.pdbx_description
1 polymer ?
#
loop_
_entity_poly.entity_id
_entity_poly.type
_entity_poly.pdbx_seq_one_letter_code
_entity_poly.pdbx_strand_id
1 'polypeptide(L)'
;FSSEDTIFTDSIPYDSVSHARRYRKQTAPPLMSKIFSYENRLFGLQNSGLYYSANVYADTLQSWGAMALTAINPDDGDMGTTAWPARGVIRYMKSYSNVNVYQDANLNWNKTEISGYFGCVAGRSHAAGLGGHYYLSTEGVLREVEGMALERTQQVSLLSKTLNNFDQYSVIDLSQGEGFYFDRKYLLNLGDTTYVYDERADAWSTWGFTFSSATLYGTEDEVRFLPGDSMYFIKSGSSGLYRFAGSDSDMTVPVEMVWRSGPFLA
;
A
#
# COMPACT_ATOMS: atom_id res chain seq x y z
N PHE A 1 31.93 -29.97 -53.17
CA PHE A 1 31.04 -29.20 -52.28
C PHE A 1 30.04 -30.18 -51.66
N SER A 2 30.38 -30.76 -50.51
CA SER A 2 29.43 -31.49 -49.67
C SER A 2 29.19 -30.62 -48.44
N SER A 3 27.95 -30.15 -48.30
CA SER A 3 27.46 -29.46 -47.12
C SER A 3 27.30 -30.48 -46.00
N GLU A 4 28.20 -30.47 -45.01
CA GLU A 4 27.94 -31.13 -43.73
C GLU A 4 27.10 -30.16 -42.89
N ASP A 5 25.83 -30.53 -42.70
CA ASP A 5 24.93 -29.91 -41.74
C ASP A 5 25.57 -29.93 -40.35
N THR A 6 25.94 -28.76 -39.85
CA THR A 6 26.37 -28.59 -38.46
C THR A 6 25.13 -28.59 -37.58
N ILE A 7 24.68 -29.76 -37.14
CA ILE A 7 23.63 -29.86 -36.13
C ILE A 7 24.27 -29.50 -34.77
N PHE A 8 23.94 -28.33 -34.25
CA PHE A 8 24.25 -27.97 -32.86
C PHE A 8 23.29 -28.74 -31.94
N THR A 9 23.76 -29.86 -31.38
CA THR A 9 23.08 -30.52 -30.26
C THR A 9 23.51 -29.84 -28.97
N ASP A 10 22.56 -29.14 -28.34
CA ASP A 10 22.73 -28.60 -26.99
C ASP A 10 23.02 -29.76 -26.03
N SER A 11 24.25 -29.84 -25.53
CA SER A 11 24.74 -30.95 -24.71
C SER A 11 24.41 -30.79 -23.23
N ILE A 12 23.37 -30.02 -22.88
CA ILE A 12 22.90 -29.89 -21.51
C ILE A 12 21.77 -30.93 -21.32
N PRO A 13 22.03 -32.11 -20.73
CA PRO A 13 20.98 -33.06 -20.43
C PRO A 13 19.96 -32.40 -19.50
N TYR A 14 18.67 -32.56 -19.77
CA TYR A 14 17.55 -32.05 -18.96
C TYR A 14 17.72 -32.32 -17.45
N ASP A 15 18.40 -33.42 -17.11
CA ASP A 15 18.72 -33.81 -15.74
C ASP A 15 19.72 -32.89 -15.01
N SER A 16 20.58 -32.17 -15.72
CA SER A 16 21.51 -31.23 -15.10
C SER A 16 20.81 -29.97 -14.57
N VAL A 17 19.66 -29.61 -15.17
CA VAL A 17 18.82 -28.53 -14.68
C VAL A 17 18.00 -29.03 -13.48
N SER A 18 17.53 -30.29 -13.45
CA SER A 18 16.68 -30.82 -12.36
C SER A 18 17.42 -31.06 -11.03
N HIS A 19 18.76 -31.18 -11.05
CA HIS A 19 19.57 -31.51 -9.86
C HIS A 19 20.32 -30.34 -9.23
N ALA A 20 20.43 -29.19 -9.90
CA ALA A 20 20.85 -27.98 -9.20
C ALA A 20 19.78 -27.67 -8.14
N ARG A 21 20.17 -27.39 -6.89
CA ARG A 21 19.25 -26.80 -5.90
C ARG A 21 18.76 -25.46 -6.49
N ARG A 22 17.67 -25.48 -7.25
CA ARG A 22 17.04 -24.32 -7.91
C ARG A 22 16.42 -23.34 -6.91
N TYR A 23 16.50 -23.67 -5.63
CA TYR A 23 16.00 -22.86 -4.53
C TYR A 23 17.20 -22.51 -3.65
N ARG A 24 17.73 -21.29 -3.82
CA ARG A 24 18.55 -20.69 -2.78
C ARG A 24 17.58 -20.39 -1.64
N LYS A 25 17.63 -21.20 -0.57
CA LYS A 25 16.80 -21.06 0.62
C LYS A 25 17.19 -19.77 1.36
N GLN A 26 16.75 -18.62 0.85
CA GLN A 26 16.54 -17.44 1.65
C GLN A 26 15.07 -17.47 2.05
N THR A 27 14.84 -17.49 3.36
CA THR A 27 13.48 -17.50 3.89
C THR A 27 12.94 -16.08 3.75
N ALA A 28 11.89 -15.89 2.97
CA ALA A 28 11.10 -14.66 3.01
C ALA A 28 10.72 -14.39 4.49
N PRO A 29 10.79 -13.15 4.98
CA PRO A 29 10.45 -12.86 6.36
C PRO A 29 9.04 -13.38 6.68
N PRO A 30 8.83 -14.02 7.85
CA PRO A 30 7.64 -14.81 8.14
C PRO A 30 6.34 -14.00 8.16
N LEU A 31 6.44 -12.69 8.40
CA LEU A 31 5.31 -11.75 8.44
C LEU A 31 5.75 -10.42 7.83
N MET A 32 5.28 -10.14 6.62
CA MET A 32 5.42 -8.83 5.99
C MET A 32 4.17 -8.00 6.31
N SER A 33 4.34 -6.76 6.76
CA SER A 33 3.24 -5.86 7.11
C SER A 33 2.51 -5.31 5.90
N LYS A 34 3.22 -5.21 4.76
CA LYS A 34 2.67 -4.80 3.47
C LYS A 34 3.44 -5.47 2.34
N ILE A 35 2.73 -5.85 1.28
CA ILE A 35 3.28 -6.42 0.06
C ILE A 35 2.72 -5.65 -1.13
N PHE A 36 3.56 -5.31 -2.09
CA PHE A 36 3.16 -4.63 -3.33
C PHE A 36 4.12 -4.98 -4.46
N SER A 37 3.73 -4.73 -5.71
CA SER A 37 4.60 -4.91 -6.88
C SER A 37 5.05 -3.56 -7.44
N TYR A 38 6.28 -3.50 -7.94
CA TYR A 38 6.80 -2.35 -8.68
C TYR A 38 7.95 -2.77 -9.57
N GLU A 39 8.10 -2.17 -10.76
CA GLU A 39 9.17 -2.46 -11.72
C GLU A 39 9.53 -3.96 -11.83
N ASN A 40 8.51 -4.80 -12.06
CA ASN A 40 8.68 -6.24 -12.23
C ASN A 40 9.31 -6.94 -11.01
N ARG A 41 9.08 -6.43 -9.80
CA ARG A 41 9.55 -7.02 -8.53
C ARG A 41 8.44 -7.03 -7.49
N LEU A 42 8.49 -8.01 -6.59
CA LEU A 42 7.67 -8.03 -5.38
C LEU A 42 8.43 -7.33 -4.26
N PHE A 43 7.77 -6.41 -3.57
CA PHE A 43 8.29 -5.70 -2.40
C PHE A 43 7.50 -6.08 -1.16
N GLY A 44 8.18 -6.05 -0.03
CA GLY A 44 7.63 -6.37 1.27
C GLY A 44 8.22 -5.50 2.37
N LEU A 45 7.41 -5.16 3.35
CA LEU A 45 7.86 -4.41 4.53
C LEU A 45 7.94 -5.32 5.75
N GLN A 46 9.01 -5.18 6.52
CA GLN A 46 9.08 -5.73 7.87
C GLN A 46 10.06 -4.91 8.70
N ASN A 47 9.62 -4.46 9.88
CA ASN A 47 10.38 -3.56 10.75
C ASN A 47 10.89 -2.36 9.94
N SER A 48 12.15 -1.96 10.14
CA SER A 48 12.81 -0.89 9.39
C SER A 48 13.45 -1.38 8.07
N GLY A 49 12.89 -2.44 7.46
CA GLY A 49 13.42 -3.09 6.26
C GLY A 49 12.46 -3.06 5.08
N LEU A 50 12.98 -2.75 3.89
CA LEU A 50 12.33 -2.97 2.60
C LEU A 50 12.94 -4.22 1.95
N TYR A 51 12.14 -5.27 1.83
CA TYR A 51 12.49 -6.51 1.18
C TYR A 51 12.03 -6.48 -0.26
N TYR A 52 12.82 -7.03 -1.18
CA TYR A 52 12.43 -7.10 -2.59
C TYR A 52 12.96 -8.35 -3.27
N SER A 53 12.16 -8.91 -4.17
CA SER A 53 12.55 -10.08 -4.96
C SER A 53 13.59 -9.71 -6.03
N ALA A 54 14.29 -10.72 -6.53
CA ALA A 54 14.87 -10.66 -7.87
C ALA A 54 13.76 -10.39 -8.92
N ASN A 55 14.14 -9.91 -10.11
CA ASN A 55 13.19 -9.61 -11.20
C ASN A 55 12.21 -10.78 -11.42
N VAL A 56 10.92 -10.49 -11.31
CA VAL A 56 9.79 -11.44 -11.43
C VAL A 56 9.62 -11.93 -12.87
N TYR A 57 10.04 -11.13 -13.86
CA TYR A 57 9.92 -11.43 -15.29
C TYR A 57 11.25 -11.68 -16.02
N ALA A 58 12.39 -11.65 -15.32
CA ALA A 58 13.59 -12.21 -15.92
C ALA A 58 13.45 -13.73 -15.90
N ASP A 59 13.67 -14.40 -17.02
CA ASP A 59 13.58 -15.87 -17.25
C ASP A 59 14.36 -16.76 -16.26
N THR A 60 14.92 -16.21 -15.19
CA THR A 60 15.47 -16.91 -14.06
C THR A 60 14.36 -17.40 -13.13
N LEU A 61 13.71 -18.50 -13.52
CA LEU A 61 12.90 -19.39 -12.65
C LEU A 61 13.68 -19.96 -11.43
N GLN A 62 14.89 -19.47 -11.15
CA GLN A 62 15.86 -20.01 -10.20
C GLN A 62 15.90 -19.28 -8.84
N SER A 63 15.08 -18.25 -8.61
CA SER A 63 15.21 -17.42 -7.40
C SER A 63 13.90 -17.00 -6.73
N TRP A 64 12.81 -17.76 -6.92
CA TRP A 64 11.62 -17.60 -6.08
C TRP A 64 12.01 -17.81 -4.61
N GLY A 65 11.88 -16.76 -3.79
CA GLY A 65 12.19 -16.76 -2.35
C GLY A 65 13.46 -15.99 -1.95
N ALA A 66 14.37 -15.65 -2.87
CA ALA A 66 15.51 -14.80 -2.54
C ALA A 66 15.07 -13.33 -2.49
N MET A 67 14.80 -12.83 -1.28
CA MET A 67 14.54 -11.41 -1.06
C MET A 67 15.83 -10.71 -0.64
N ALA A 68 16.22 -9.69 -1.38
CA ALA A 68 17.21 -8.73 -0.93
C ALA A 68 16.57 -7.78 0.09
N LEU A 69 17.39 -7.22 0.99
CA LEU A 69 16.96 -6.31 2.04
C LEU A 69 17.70 -4.99 1.88
N THR A 70 16.94 -3.90 1.94
CA THR A 70 17.45 -2.56 2.20
C THR A 70 16.99 -2.12 3.57
N ALA A 71 17.93 -1.95 4.50
CA ALA A 71 17.65 -1.39 5.82
C ALA A 71 17.49 0.13 5.70
N ILE A 72 16.40 0.66 6.27
CA ILE A 72 16.04 2.08 6.25
C ILE A 72 16.12 2.60 7.67
N ASN A 73 17.22 3.27 8.02
CA ASN A 73 17.48 3.84 9.35
C ASN A 73 17.08 2.88 10.50
N PRO A 74 17.69 1.69 10.63
CA PRO A 74 17.26 0.69 11.60
C PRO A 74 17.43 1.11 13.06
N ASP A 75 18.29 2.09 13.34
CA ASP A 75 18.67 2.49 14.69
C ASP A 75 17.83 3.64 15.27
N ASP A 76 16.87 4.18 14.51
CA ASP A 76 16.04 5.33 14.95
C ASP A 76 14.84 4.94 15.85
N GLY A 77 14.60 3.64 16.04
CA GLY A 77 13.48 3.15 16.83
C GLY A 77 12.10 3.29 16.16
N ASP A 78 12.05 3.79 14.91
CA ASP A 78 10.82 3.94 14.13
C ASP A 78 10.78 2.88 13.02
N MET A 79 9.69 2.12 12.99
CA MET A 79 9.52 0.99 12.06
C MET A 79 8.80 1.45 10.80
N GLY A 80 9.02 0.73 9.70
CA GLY A 80 8.24 0.93 8.48
C GLY A 80 6.78 0.59 8.70
N THR A 81 5.92 1.57 8.47
CA THR A 81 4.46 1.43 8.64
C THR A 81 3.79 1.03 7.33
N THR A 82 4.22 1.64 6.22
CA THR A 82 3.65 1.40 4.90
C THR A 82 4.61 1.87 3.82
N ALA A 83 4.38 1.44 2.59
CA ALA A 83 5.14 1.85 1.43
C ALA A 83 4.29 1.68 0.17
N TRP A 84 4.61 2.46 -0.85
CA TRP A 84 3.95 2.36 -2.15
C TRP A 84 4.88 2.83 -3.27
N PRO A 85 4.64 2.36 -4.51
CA PRO A 85 5.30 2.90 -5.67
C PRO A 85 4.91 4.36 -5.90
N ALA A 86 5.90 5.19 -6.17
CA ALA A 86 5.73 6.54 -6.69
C ALA A 86 6.58 6.69 -7.96
N ARG A 87 6.52 7.84 -8.63
CA ARG A 87 7.27 8.07 -9.88
C ARG A 87 8.79 7.87 -9.72
N GLY A 88 9.28 6.72 -10.18
CA GLY A 88 10.69 6.35 -10.22
C GLY A 88 11.30 6.00 -8.85
N VAL A 89 10.48 5.89 -7.81
CA VAL A 89 10.93 5.64 -6.43
C VAL A 89 9.88 4.80 -5.70
N ILE A 90 10.27 4.20 -4.59
CA ILE A 90 9.36 3.66 -3.58
C ILE A 90 9.29 4.65 -2.44
N ARG A 91 8.07 5.07 -2.13
CA ARG A 91 7.79 5.84 -0.92
C ARG A 91 7.80 4.89 0.26
N TYR A 92 8.75 5.04 1.17
CA TYR A 92 8.84 4.28 2.40
C TYR A 92 8.44 5.17 3.57
N MET A 93 7.36 4.82 4.26
CA MET A 93 6.86 5.58 5.39
C MET A 93 7.22 4.89 6.69
N LYS A 94 7.69 5.70 7.64
CA LYS A 94 7.71 5.38 9.06
C LYS A 94 6.67 6.22 9.79
N SER A 95 6.58 6.12 11.10
CA SER A 95 5.58 6.87 11.88
C SER A 95 5.84 8.37 11.84
N TYR A 96 7.10 8.79 11.91
CA TYR A 96 7.52 10.19 12.02
C TYR A 96 8.32 10.71 10.82
N SER A 97 8.62 9.86 9.85
CA SER A 97 9.44 10.26 8.71
C SER A 97 9.05 9.51 7.45
N ASN A 98 9.49 10.04 6.32
CA ASN A 98 9.39 9.33 5.05
C ASN A 98 10.68 9.42 4.25
N VAL A 99 10.94 8.35 3.50
CA VAL A 99 12.18 8.13 2.75
C VAL A 99 11.82 7.66 1.35
N ASN A 100 12.47 8.24 0.35
CA ASN A 100 12.49 7.72 -1.00
C ASN A 100 13.53 6.62 -1.12
N VAL A 101 13.13 5.45 -1.60
CA VAL A 101 14.04 4.36 -1.97
C VAL A 101 14.07 4.22 -3.48
N TYR A 102 15.24 4.18 -4.09
CA TYR A 102 15.36 4.09 -5.55
C TYR A 102 16.57 3.26 -5.98
N GLN A 103 16.57 2.88 -7.25
CA GLN A 103 17.62 2.03 -7.81
C GLN A 103 18.94 2.79 -7.99
N ASP A 104 20.05 2.11 -7.70
CA ASP A 104 21.37 2.51 -8.16
C ASP A 104 21.60 2.11 -9.63
N ALA A 105 22.76 2.49 -10.18
CA ALA A 105 23.12 2.16 -11.57
C ALA A 105 23.27 0.65 -11.82
N ASN A 106 23.35 -0.15 -10.75
CA ASN A 106 23.48 -1.61 -10.80
C ASN A 106 22.14 -2.32 -10.55
N LEU A 107 21.01 -1.59 -10.60
CA LEU A 107 19.66 -2.12 -10.38
C LEU A 107 19.40 -2.65 -8.95
N ASN A 108 20.14 -2.16 -7.96
CA ASN A 108 19.88 -2.44 -6.54
C ASN A 108 19.05 -1.32 -5.90
N TRP A 109 18.05 -1.68 -5.11
CA TRP A 109 17.17 -0.73 -4.40
C TRP A 109 17.77 -0.22 -3.09
N ASN A 110 18.96 0.38 -3.12
CA ASN A 110 19.72 0.72 -1.90
C ASN A 110 19.88 2.24 -1.67
N LYS A 111 19.53 3.09 -2.63
CA LYS A 111 19.68 4.53 -2.45
C LYS A 111 18.48 5.08 -1.71
N THR A 112 18.77 5.83 -0.64
CA THR A 112 17.77 6.44 0.21
C THR A 112 17.93 7.96 0.22
N GLU A 113 16.81 8.66 0.22
CA GLU A 113 16.75 10.12 0.31
C GLU A 113 15.61 10.47 1.27
N ILE A 114 15.91 11.23 2.33
CA ILE A 114 14.87 11.71 3.24
C ILE A 114 14.02 12.71 2.47
N SER A 115 12.72 12.43 2.36
CA SER A 115 11.83 13.26 1.57
C SER A 115 10.90 14.12 2.43
N GLY A 116 10.83 13.88 3.74
CA GLY A 116 10.07 14.72 4.65
C GLY A 116 10.05 14.21 6.09
N TYR A 117 9.55 15.08 6.97
CA TYR A 117 9.38 14.85 8.41
C TYR A 117 7.95 14.44 8.79
N PHE A 118 7.10 14.15 7.80
CA PHE A 118 5.75 13.65 8.04
C PHE A 118 5.68 12.19 7.66
N GLY A 119 5.49 11.33 8.65
CA GLY A 119 5.30 9.90 8.47
C GLY A 119 3.84 9.50 8.32
N CYS A 120 3.62 8.20 8.22
CA CYS A 120 2.32 7.56 8.30
C CYS A 120 2.29 6.77 9.60
N VAL A 121 1.55 7.24 10.61
CA VAL A 121 1.48 6.60 11.93
C VAL A 121 0.67 5.30 11.88
N ALA A 122 -0.30 5.22 10.97
CA ALA A 122 -1.18 4.07 10.81
C ALA A 122 -1.00 3.47 9.43
N GLY A 123 -0.21 2.40 9.30
CA GLY A 123 0.14 1.83 7.98
C GLY A 123 -1.07 1.45 7.11
N ARG A 124 -2.18 1.08 7.75
CA ARG A 124 -3.47 0.73 7.12
C ARG A 124 -4.34 1.93 6.77
N SER A 125 -3.97 3.14 7.18
CA SER A 125 -4.64 4.38 6.77
C SER A 125 -4.30 4.81 5.35
N HIS A 126 -3.23 4.26 4.76
CA HIS A 126 -2.81 4.63 3.41
C HIS A 126 -3.83 4.18 2.37
N ALA A 127 -4.29 5.14 1.55
CA ALA A 127 -5.10 4.87 0.36
C ALA A 127 -4.65 5.74 -0.82
N ALA A 128 -4.59 5.16 -2.01
CA ALA A 128 -4.40 5.90 -3.25
C ALA A 128 -5.76 6.31 -3.82
N GLY A 129 -5.90 7.57 -4.21
CA GLY A 129 -7.10 8.14 -4.82
C GLY A 129 -6.77 9.04 -6.00
N LEU A 130 -7.80 9.65 -6.60
CA LEU A 130 -7.61 10.54 -7.76
C LEU A 130 -6.86 11.82 -7.38
N GLY A 131 -7.09 12.33 -6.17
CA GLY A 131 -6.39 13.49 -5.64
C GLY A 131 -4.96 13.22 -5.13
N GLY A 132 -4.49 11.97 -5.13
CA GLY A 132 -3.16 11.58 -4.62
C GLY A 132 -3.21 10.48 -3.57
N HIS A 133 -2.19 10.42 -2.71
CA HIS A 133 -2.10 9.48 -1.60
C HIS A 133 -2.59 10.12 -0.30
N TYR A 134 -3.51 9.45 0.37
CA TYR A 134 -4.06 9.85 1.65
C TYR A 134 -3.49 8.95 2.73
N TYR A 135 -3.14 9.53 3.89
CA TYR A 135 -2.68 8.76 5.04
C TYR A 135 -2.81 9.56 6.33
N LEU A 136 -2.90 8.84 7.44
CA LEU A 136 -2.90 9.42 8.78
C LEU A 136 -1.46 9.60 9.27
N SER A 137 -1.11 10.83 9.64
CA SER A 137 0.13 11.21 10.32
C SER A 137 -0.14 11.55 11.78
N THR A 138 0.91 11.90 12.54
CA THR A 138 0.78 12.40 13.92
C THR A 138 0.03 13.73 14.01
N GLU A 139 0.04 14.54 12.94
CA GLU A 139 -0.65 15.84 12.88
C GLU A 139 -2.09 15.72 12.33
N GLY A 140 -2.49 14.52 11.89
CA GLY A 140 -3.78 14.27 11.24
C GLY A 140 -3.64 13.78 9.79
N VAL A 141 -4.71 13.91 9.01
CA VAL A 141 -4.80 13.36 7.65
C VAL A 141 -4.08 14.26 6.66
N LEU A 142 -3.06 13.68 6.02
CA LEU A 142 -2.31 14.31 4.95
C LEU A 142 -2.77 13.77 3.60
N ARG A 143 -2.72 14.65 2.60
CA ARG A 143 -2.74 14.29 1.18
C ARG A 143 -1.42 14.65 0.55
N GLU A 144 -0.80 13.67 -0.07
CA GLU A 144 0.44 13.79 -0.82
C GLU A 144 0.13 13.64 -2.31
N VAL A 145 0.51 14.65 -3.09
CA VAL A 145 0.39 14.64 -4.55
C VAL A 145 1.78 14.61 -5.15
N GLU A 146 1.96 13.78 -6.16
CA GLU A 146 3.19 13.77 -6.94
C GLU A 146 3.38 15.11 -7.67
N GLY A 147 4.59 15.68 -7.61
CA GLY A 147 4.92 16.89 -8.32
C GLY A 147 4.78 16.76 -9.84
N MET A 148 4.49 17.88 -10.51
CA MET A 148 4.42 17.94 -11.97
C MET A 148 5.79 17.80 -12.64
N ALA A 149 6.89 18.11 -11.93
CA ALA A 149 8.25 18.00 -12.44
C ALA A 149 8.82 16.58 -12.29
N LEU A 150 9.90 16.28 -13.03
CA LEU A 150 10.70 15.05 -12.87
C LEU A 150 11.38 14.95 -11.50
N GLU A 151 11.45 16.06 -10.78
CA GLU A 151 12.00 16.09 -9.43
C GLU A 151 11.06 15.35 -8.48
N ARG A 152 11.66 14.58 -7.57
CA ARG A 152 10.99 13.77 -6.52
C ARG A 152 10.28 14.62 -5.46
N THR A 153 9.96 15.86 -5.82
CA THR A 153 9.21 16.86 -5.07
C THR A 153 7.76 16.47 -4.91
N GLN A 154 7.22 16.76 -3.74
CA GLN A 154 5.86 16.41 -3.37
C GLN A 154 5.15 17.64 -2.84
N GLN A 155 3.86 17.71 -3.12
CA GLN A 155 2.99 18.66 -2.45
C GLN A 155 2.21 17.92 -1.37
N VAL A 156 2.56 18.20 -0.12
CA VAL A 156 1.88 17.65 1.06
C VAL A 156 0.91 18.70 1.58
N SER A 157 -0.34 18.30 1.82
CA SER A 157 -1.39 19.18 2.38
C SER A 157 -2.04 18.52 3.59
N LEU A 158 -2.19 19.27 4.68
CA LEU A 158 -2.97 18.85 5.85
C LEU A 158 -4.46 19.07 5.59
N LEU A 159 -5.17 17.98 5.31
CA LEU A 159 -6.60 17.99 5.00
C LEU A 159 -7.47 18.08 6.24
N SER A 160 -7.04 17.45 7.33
CA SER A 160 -7.78 17.48 8.59
C SER A 160 -7.60 18.77 9.38
N LYS A 161 -6.97 19.82 8.81
CA LYS A 161 -6.75 21.11 9.50
C LYS A 161 -8.03 21.75 10.04
N THR A 162 -9.18 21.40 9.46
CA THR A 162 -10.50 21.91 9.85
C THR A 162 -11.21 21.06 10.91
N LEU A 163 -10.66 19.89 11.23
CA LEU A 163 -11.20 18.95 12.21
C LEU A 163 -10.46 19.13 13.54
N ASN A 164 -11.22 19.26 14.63
CA ASN A 164 -10.67 19.61 15.94
C ASN A 164 -10.58 18.41 16.89
N ASN A 165 -9.81 17.40 16.51
CA ASN A 165 -9.83 16.10 17.19
C ASN A 165 -8.58 15.24 17.04
N PHE A 166 -7.82 15.33 15.94
CA PHE A 166 -6.70 14.40 15.73
C PHE A 166 -5.52 14.63 16.68
N ASP A 167 -5.34 15.85 17.15
CA ASP A 167 -4.36 16.27 18.17
C ASP A 167 -4.66 15.71 19.57
N GLN A 168 -5.89 15.25 19.81
CA GLN A 168 -6.32 14.69 21.10
C GLN A 168 -6.04 13.18 21.22
N TYR A 169 -5.78 12.50 20.11
CA TYR A 169 -5.50 11.05 20.12
C TYR A 169 -4.03 10.78 20.45
N SER A 170 -3.78 9.71 21.20
CA SER A 170 -2.40 9.23 21.37
C SER A 170 -1.88 8.62 20.07
N VAL A 171 -0.56 8.56 19.91
CA VAL A 171 0.08 7.85 18.77
C VAL A 171 -0.38 6.40 18.69
N ILE A 172 -0.64 5.76 19.83
CA ILE A 172 -1.15 4.39 19.91
C ILE A 172 -2.56 4.33 19.29
N ASP A 173 -3.45 5.25 19.64
CA ASP A 173 -4.80 5.29 19.06
C ASP A 173 -4.76 5.57 17.57
N LEU A 174 -3.94 6.54 17.16
CA LEU A 174 -3.76 6.89 15.75
C LEU A 174 -3.25 5.69 14.95
N SER A 175 -2.31 4.89 15.49
CA SER A 175 -1.74 3.72 14.80
C SER A 175 -2.76 2.65 14.39
N GLN A 176 -3.95 2.66 15.02
CA GLN A 176 -5.05 1.74 14.70
C GLN A 176 -5.95 2.24 13.55
N GLY A 177 -5.68 3.43 13.01
CA GLY A 177 -6.46 4.00 11.92
C GLY A 177 -6.46 3.14 10.66
N GLU A 178 -7.65 2.90 10.09
CA GLU A 178 -7.82 2.16 8.84
C GLU A 178 -8.44 3.07 7.78
N GLY A 179 -7.81 3.10 6.62
CA GLY A 179 -8.10 4.04 5.54
C GLY A 179 -8.56 3.30 4.30
N PHE A 180 -9.45 3.94 3.56
CA PHE A 180 -9.94 3.40 2.30
C PHE A 180 -10.35 4.53 1.38
N TYR A 181 -10.22 4.32 0.08
CA TYR A 181 -10.64 5.29 -0.92
C TYR A 181 -11.73 4.69 -1.81
N PHE A 182 -12.86 5.37 -1.91
CA PHE A 182 -14.02 4.93 -2.68
C PHE A 182 -14.82 6.14 -3.16
N ASP A 183 -15.23 6.14 -4.44
CA ASP A 183 -16.10 7.18 -5.03
C ASP A 183 -15.65 8.62 -4.69
N ARG A 184 -14.37 8.92 -4.93
CA ARG A 184 -13.75 10.23 -4.63
C ARG A 184 -13.86 10.67 -3.18
N LYS A 185 -13.97 9.71 -2.27
CA LYS A 185 -13.97 9.93 -0.83
C LYS A 185 -12.84 9.15 -0.21
N TYR A 186 -12.08 9.81 0.63
CA TYR A 186 -11.17 9.16 1.55
C TYR A 186 -11.89 8.93 2.88
N LEU A 187 -12.01 7.66 3.26
CA LEU A 187 -12.59 7.22 4.51
C LEU A 187 -11.46 6.86 5.46
N LEU A 188 -11.53 7.34 6.70
CA LEU A 188 -10.65 6.97 7.78
C LEU A 188 -11.50 6.51 8.96
N ASN A 189 -11.42 5.23 9.29
CA ASN A 189 -11.96 4.71 10.53
C ASN A 189 -10.93 4.90 11.66
N LEU A 190 -11.33 5.56 12.74
CA LEU A 190 -10.52 5.75 13.95
C LEU A 190 -11.42 5.61 15.19
N GLY A 191 -11.19 4.56 15.97
CA GLY A 191 -12.08 4.18 17.07
C GLY A 191 -13.47 3.81 16.55
N ASP A 192 -14.49 4.51 17.06
CA ASP A 192 -15.90 4.29 16.69
C ASP A 192 -16.41 5.24 15.60
N THR A 193 -15.51 6.03 14.98
CA THR A 193 -15.87 7.07 14.01
C THR A 193 -15.20 6.84 12.67
N THR A 194 -16.00 6.82 11.60
CA THR A 194 -15.49 6.94 10.23
C THR A 194 -15.56 8.39 9.78
N TYR A 195 -14.40 9.01 9.61
CA TYR A 195 -14.23 10.32 8.99
C TYR A 195 -14.19 10.18 7.48
N VAL A 196 -14.92 11.02 6.77
CA VAL A 196 -15.03 10.95 5.31
C VAL A 196 -14.71 12.31 4.71
N TYR A 197 -13.60 12.38 3.99
CA TYR A 197 -13.21 13.53 3.19
C TYR A 197 -13.73 13.35 1.77
N ASP A 198 -14.64 14.22 1.33
CA ASP A 198 -15.16 14.24 -0.03
C ASP A 198 -14.33 15.21 -0.88
N GLU A 199 -13.60 14.67 -1.86
CA GLU A 199 -12.74 15.48 -2.74
C GLU A 199 -13.53 16.50 -3.58
N ARG A 200 -14.79 16.22 -3.91
CA ARG A 200 -15.61 17.11 -4.74
C ARG A 200 -16.14 18.30 -3.94
N ALA A 201 -16.48 18.06 -2.68
CA ALA A 201 -16.97 19.09 -1.77
C ALA A 201 -15.82 19.82 -1.04
N ASP A 202 -14.61 19.27 -1.07
CA ASP A 202 -13.47 19.70 -0.24
C ASP A 202 -13.86 19.81 1.25
N ALA A 203 -14.62 18.82 1.73
CA ALA A 203 -15.27 18.87 3.02
C ALA A 203 -15.24 17.52 3.74
N TRP A 204 -15.33 17.59 5.07
CA TRP A 204 -15.38 16.42 5.94
C TRP A 204 -16.80 16.13 6.40
N SER A 205 -17.13 14.85 6.52
CA SER A 205 -18.33 14.35 7.18
C SER A 205 -17.97 13.15 8.07
N THR A 206 -18.91 12.68 8.87
CA THR A 206 -18.76 11.45 9.66
C THR A 206 -19.87 10.47 9.32
N TRP A 207 -19.49 9.20 9.25
CA TRP A 207 -20.40 8.09 8.99
C TRP A 207 -20.54 7.24 10.25
N GLY A 208 -21.77 6.83 10.56
CA GLY A 208 -22.11 6.04 11.75
C GLY A 208 -21.75 4.55 11.68
N PHE A 209 -20.88 4.12 10.77
CA PHE A 209 -20.37 2.75 10.74
C PHE A 209 -18.84 2.75 10.80
N THR A 210 -18.28 1.65 11.29
CA THR A 210 -16.85 1.38 11.32
C THR A 210 -16.51 0.22 10.42
N PHE A 211 -15.30 0.20 9.89
CA PHE A 211 -14.82 -0.86 9.01
C PHE A 211 -13.40 -1.27 9.34
N SER A 212 -13.09 -2.51 9.00
CA SER A 212 -11.74 -3.01 8.91
C SER A 212 -11.52 -3.78 7.61
N SER A 213 -10.28 -3.79 7.13
CA SER A 213 -9.85 -4.56 5.95
C SER A 213 -10.76 -4.36 4.73
N ALA A 214 -11.04 -3.09 4.39
CA ALA A 214 -11.86 -2.74 3.24
C ALA A 214 -11.13 -2.99 1.92
N THR A 215 -11.86 -3.47 0.92
CA THR A 215 -11.36 -3.71 -0.44
C THR A 215 -12.41 -3.30 -1.48
N LEU A 216 -11.95 -2.83 -2.65
CA LEU A 216 -12.79 -2.49 -3.78
C LEU A 216 -12.60 -3.55 -4.86
N TYR A 217 -13.69 -4.15 -5.32
CA TYR A 217 -13.68 -4.94 -6.56
C TYR A 217 -14.24 -4.07 -7.67
N GLY A 218 -13.34 -3.38 -8.37
CA GLY A 218 -13.67 -2.62 -9.58
C GLY A 218 -13.82 -3.57 -10.78
N THR A 219 -14.65 -3.20 -11.75
CA THR A 219 -14.76 -3.97 -13.01
C THR A 219 -13.55 -3.84 -13.94
N GLU A 220 -12.58 -2.99 -13.57
CA GLU A 220 -11.37 -2.74 -14.33
C GLU A 220 -10.23 -3.74 -14.03
N ASP A 221 -10.30 -4.54 -12.94
CA ASP A 221 -9.19 -5.38 -12.44
C ASP A 221 -9.44 -6.91 -12.54
N GLU A 222 -10.09 -7.38 -13.61
CA GLU A 222 -10.32 -8.81 -13.94
C GLU A 222 -11.46 -9.55 -13.18
N VAL A 223 -12.15 -10.39 -13.95
CA VAL A 223 -13.26 -11.32 -13.61
C VAL A 223 -14.65 -10.66 -13.40
N ARG A 224 -15.45 -10.68 -14.48
CA ARG A 224 -16.82 -10.13 -14.62
C ARG A 224 -17.93 -10.84 -13.81
N PHE A 225 -17.68 -11.36 -12.62
CA PHE A 225 -18.68 -12.14 -11.86
C PHE A 225 -19.14 -11.54 -10.51
N LEU A 226 -18.80 -10.28 -10.23
CA LEU A 226 -19.31 -9.53 -9.09
C LEU A 226 -19.88 -8.18 -9.57
N PRO A 227 -20.92 -7.61 -8.92
CA PRO A 227 -21.38 -6.28 -9.27
C PRO A 227 -20.23 -5.30 -9.04
N GLY A 228 -19.76 -4.71 -10.15
CA GLY A 228 -18.68 -3.73 -10.15
C GLY A 228 -18.94 -2.58 -9.19
N ASP A 229 -17.87 -1.98 -8.71
CA ASP A 229 -17.85 -0.73 -7.95
C ASP A 229 -18.56 -0.83 -6.58
N SER A 230 -18.44 -2.00 -5.95
CA SER A 230 -18.95 -2.23 -4.59
C SER A 230 -17.79 -2.32 -3.59
N MET A 231 -17.82 -1.49 -2.56
CA MET A 231 -16.92 -1.65 -1.41
C MET A 231 -17.35 -2.86 -0.58
N TYR A 232 -16.41 -3.77 -0.31
CA TYR A 232 -16.58 -4.86 0.63
C TYR A 232 -15.66 -4.65 1.82
N PHE A 233 -16.15 -4.91 3.02
CA PHE A 233 -15.41 -4.68 4.26
C PHE A 233 -15.83 -5.63 5.35
N ILE A 234 -14.99 -5.78 6.37
CA ILE A 234 -15.33 -6.45 7.62
C ILE A 234 -15.71 -5.35 8.63
N LYS A 235 -16.77 -5.52 9.42
CA LYS A 235 -17.03 -4.58 10.53
C LYS A 235 -15.99 -4.80 11.62
N SER A 236 -15.52 -3.74 12.27
CA SER A 236 -14.60 -3.86 13.40
C SER A 236 -15.16 -4.83 14.46
N GLY A 237 -14.40 -5.86 14.82
CA GLY A 237 -14.82 -6.91 15.75
C GLY A 237 -15.73 -8.02 15.18
N SER A 238 -16.05 -7.99 13.88
CA SER A 238 -16.81 -9.03 13.18
C SER A 238 -15.88 -9.94 12.35
N SER A 239 -16.35 -11.13 12.02
CA SER A 239 -15.74 -12.03 11.01
C SER A 239 -16.54 -12.09 9.71
N GLY A 240 -17.68 -11.39 9.64
CA GLY A 240 -18.51 -11.33 8.44
C GLY A 240 -17.97 -10.35 7.40
N LEU A 241 -18.09 -10.72 6.13
CA LEU A 241 -17.93 -9.79 5.01
C LEU A 241 -19.23 -9.00 4.83
N TYR A 242 -19.14 -7.69 4.61
CA TYR A 242 -20.25 -6.78 4.40
C TYR A 242 -20.03 -6.03 3.08
N ARG A 243 -21.12 -5.71 2.38
CA ARG A 243 -21.13 -4.85 1.21
C ARG A 243 -21.70 -3.49 1.54
N PHE A 244 -21.06 -2.44 1.07
CA PHE A 244 -21.53 -1.07 1.20
C PHE A 244 -22.71 -0.79 0.26
N ALA A 245 -23.77 -0.17 0.79
CA ALA A 245 -24.90 0.40 0.03
C ALA A 245 -25.57 -0.51 -1.04
N GLY A 246 -25.72 -1.81 -0.78
CA GLY A 246 -26.42 -2.71 -1.69
C GLY A 246 -27.95 -2.69 -1.50
N SER A 247 -28.71 -2.38 -2.56
CA SER A 247 -30.16 -2.63 -2.65
C SER A 247 -30.51 -4.00 -3.25
N ASP A 248 -29.53 -4.66 -3.89
CA ASP A 248 -29.79 -5.88 -4.65
C ASP A 248 -29.36 -7.10 -3.83
N SER A 249 -30.35 -7.90 -3.47
CA SER A 249 -30.18 -9.15 -2.74
C SER A 249 -29.48 -10.19 -3.61
N ASP A 250 -28.17 -10.34 -3.44
CA ASP A 250 -27.62 -11.66 -3.12
C ASP A 250 -26.24 -11.52 -2.44
N MET A 251 -26.14 -12.19 -1.28
CA MET A 251 -25.00 -12.33 -0.36
C MET A 251 -24.31 -11.04 0.16
N THR A 252 -24.89 -10.43 1.20
CA THR A 252 -24.29 -9.90 2.46
C THR A 252 -25.26 -8.92 3.14
N VAL A 253 -25.20 -8.76 4.47
CA VAL A 253 -26.10 -7.85 5.21
C VAL A 253 -25.76 -6.40 4.87
N PRO A 254 -26.68 -5.60 4.27
CA PRO A 254 -26.39 -4.21 3.95
C PRO A 254 -26.27 -3.35 5.22
N VAL A 255 -25.43 -2.31 5.17
CA VAL A 255 -25.28 -1.33 6.26
C VAL A 255 -25.91 -0.01 5.83
N GLU A 256 -26.91 0.44 6.59
CA GLU A 256 -27.60 1.73 6.38
C GLU A 256 -26.71 2.89 6.80
N MET A 257 -26.64 3.95 5.97
CA MET A 257 -25.83 5.14 6.25
C MET A 257 -26.60 6.14 7.12
N VAL A 258 -25.96 6.63 8.17
CA VAL A 258 -26.39 7.82 8.90
C VAL A 258 -25.34 8.91 8.69
N TRP A 259 -25.75 10.00 8.03
CA TRP A 259 -24.90 11.17 7.79
C TRP A 259 -24.91 12.08 9.01
N ARG A 260 -23.74 12.38 9.56
CA ARG A 260 -23.58 13.38 10.62
C ARG A 260 -22.46 14.35 10.28
N SER A 261 -22.68 15.64 10.48
CA SER A 261 -21.61 16.64 10.43
C SER A 261 -20.59 16.36 11.53
N GLY A 262 -19.30 16.34 11.19
CA GLY A 262 -18.22 16.23 12.19
C GLY A 262 -18.10 17.52 13.02
N PRO A 263 -17.38 17.48 14.16
CA PRO A 263 -17.06 18.70 14.91
C PRO A 263 -16.09 19.57 14.10
N PHE A 264 -16.57 20.71 13.61
CA PHE A 264 -15.76 21.69 12.87
C PHE A 264 -15.13 22.71 13.83
N LEU A 265 -13.96 23.25 13.46
CA LEU A 265 -13.41 24.44 14.11
C LEU A 265 -14.41 25.61 13.99
N ALA A 266 -14.70 26.26 15.11
CA ALA A 266 -15.52 27.47 15.19
C ALA A 266 -14.73 28.72 14.77
#